data_AF-A0A0E0MDC8-F1
#
_entry.id   AF-A0A0E0MDC8-F1
#
_cell.length_a   1.000
_cell.length_b   1.000
_cell.length_c   1.000
_cell.angle_alpha   90.00
_cell.angle_beta   90.00
_cell.angle_gamma   90.00
#
_symmetry.space_group_name_H-M   'P 1'
#
loop_
_entity.id
_entity.type
_entity.pdbx_description
1 polymer ?
#
loop_
_entity_poly.entity_id
_entity_poly.type
_entity_poly.pdbx_seq_one_letter_code
_entity_poly.pdbx_strand_id
1 'polypeptide(L)'
;MAENRSKMMLLLIIMAAFATTTVGSTDSWVRRRLLLIGGTVNGRPMKKTVVVAKDRTGNFTTITEALGAAPARGRYGIFVKAGVYEETVNISRHNVVLWGEGIGKTVITGSRSCAKGKNNTDMPWTATVTVIGHGFIAQDITIENKAGPTGTPAVALRCDSNKALIHRCRIEGHQDTLWAQNNLQVYLRCDIAGTIDFVYGNAKAIFQHCRLLVRNPGNGKHNAITAQGRDDPTSEESGFVFQGCNITAMEGESLAGVDTYLGRPWKNHSRVVFMGCYMTDIINPDGWVHWNREAPVEQTTRTVEYLEYGNTGAGAKTRDRVKWKGVRVITAAEANRFTVDHFINGDQWLPNLVNGQQINYTHGLN
;
A
#
# COMPACT_ATOMS: atom_id res chain seq x y z
N MET A 1 -50.32 -0.60 6.87
CA MET A 1 -50.18 -1.02 5.45
C MET A 1 -48.88 -0.56 4.76
N ALA A 2 -47.99 0.20 5.41
CA ALA A 2 -46.71 0.63 4.83
C ALA A 2 -45.51 -0.26 5.22
N GLU A 3 -45.65 -1.13 6.21
CA GLU A 3 -44.53 -1.87 6.82
C GLU A 3 -44.23 -3.22 6.16
N ASN A 4 -45.13 -3.73 5.31
CA ASN A 4 -44.95 -5.01 4.61
C ASN A 4 -44.29 -4.89 3.23
N ARG A 5 -44.16 -3.69 2.65
CA ARG A 5 -43.49 -3.49 1.36
C ARG A 5 -41.96 -3.39 1.48
N SER A 6 -41.44 -2.95 2.63
CA SER A 6 -39.99 -2.85 2.84
C SER A 6 -39.31 -4.20 3.12
N LYS A 7 -40.04 -5.18 3.66
CA LYS A 7 -39.53 -6.54 3.88
C LYS A 7 -39.61 -7.42 2.63
N MET A 8 -40.62 -7.22 1.76
CA MET A 8 -40.71 -7.93 0.48
C MET A 8 -39.66 -7.49 -0.56
N MET A 9 -39.19 -6.24 -0.50
CA MET A 9 -38.15 -5.76 -1.41
C MET A 9 -36.73 -6.19 -1.00
N LEU A 10 -36.52 -6.53 0.28
CA LEU A 10 -35.24 -7.03 0.78
C LEU A 10 -35.07 -8.55 0.55
N LEU A 11 -36.18 -9.30 0.42
CA LEU A 11 -36.15 -10.75 0.20
C LEU A 11 -35.96 -11.14 -1.28
N LEU A 12 -36.32 -10.25 -2.22
CA LEU A 12 -36.22 -10.52 -3.66
C LEU A 12 -34.80 -10.34 -4.25
N ILE A 13 -33.84 -9.83 -3.46
CA ILE A 13 -32.44 -9.66 -3.90
C ILE A 13 -31.59 -10.91 -3.60
N ILE A 14 -32.08 -11.87 -2.81
CA ILE A 14 -31.27 -13.01 -2.32
C ILE A 14 -31.54 -14.34 -3.07
N MET A 15 -32.48 -14.40 -4.02
CA MET A 15 -32.83 -15.65 -4.74
C MET A 15 -32.65 -15.62 -6.26
N ALA A 16 -31.77 -14.76 -6.79
CA ALA A 16 -31.46 -14.71 -8.23
C ALA A 16 -30.00 -15.08 -8.52
N ALA A 17 -29.56 -16.23 -8.00
CA ALA A 17 -28.44 -16.96 -8.58
C ALA A 17 -29.03 -18.21 -9.24
N PHE A 18 -28.86 -18.33 -10.56
CA PHE A 18 -29.40 -19.37 -11.47
C PHE A 18 -30.83 -19.17 -11.98
N ALA A 19 -31.08 -18.04 -12.63
CA ALA A 19 -31.97 -17.99 -13.79
C ALA A 19 -31.54 -16.83 -14.68
N THR A 20 -31.28 -17.11 -15.97
CA THR A 20 -31.12 -16.12 -17.03
C THR A 20 -32.39 -15.30 -17.16
N THR A 21 -32.51 -14.24 -16.37
CA THR A 21 -33.48 -13.17 -16.59
C THR A 21 -32.73 -11.85 -16.51
N THR A 22 -32.60 -11.20 -17.67
CA THR A 22 -32.12 -9.84 -17.83
C THR A 22 -33.11 -8.88 -17.19
N VAL A 23 -33.07 -8.73 -15.86
CA VAL A 23 -33.68 -7.57 -15.20
C VAL A 23 -32.77 -6.38 -15.50
N GLY A 24 -33.01 -5.74 -16.65
CA GLY A 24 -32.41 -4.47 -17.02
C GLY A 24 -32.90 -3.37 -16.09
N SER A 25 -32.32 -3.25 -14.91
CA SER A 25 -32.50 -2.07 -14.06
C SER A 25 -32.03 -0.84 -14.83
N THR A 26 -32.92 0.14 -15.07
CA THR A 26 -32.58 1.45 -15.64
C THR A 26 -31.93 2.38 -14.63
N ASP A 27 -31.92 2.01 -13.35
CA ASP A 27 -31.27 2.79 -12.31
C ASP A 27 -29.74 2.61 -12.37
N SER A 28 -29.08 3.68 -12.77
CA SER A 28 -27.62 3.80 -12.83
C SER A 28 -26.92 3.44 -11.51
N TRP A 29 -27.56 3.70 -10.37
CA TRP A 29 -27.02 3.37 -9.06
C TRP A 29 -27.00 1.86 -8.82
N VAL A 30 -28.10 1.17 -9.15
CA VAL A 30 -28.20 -0.29 -9.03
C VAL A 30 -27.19 -0.97 -9.96
N ARG A 31 -27.08 -0.51 -11.22
CA ARG A 31 -26.08 -1.03 -12.16
C ARG A 31 -24.66 -0.86 -11.64
N ARG A 32 -24.32 0.33 -11.12
CA ARG A 32 -23.00 0.60 -10.55
C ARG A 32 -22.72 -0.30 -9.35
N ARG A 33 -23.70 -0.51 -8.47
CA ARG A 33 -23.57 -1.39 -7.30
C ARG A 33 -23.41 -2.86 -7.68
N LEU A 34 -24.16 -3.34 -8.68
CA LEU A 34 -24.04 -4.71 -9.18
C LEU A 34 -22.70 -4.94 -9.91
N LEU A 35 -22.20 -3.96 -10.66
CA LEU A 35 -20.87 -4.01 -11.27
C LEU A 35 -19.76 -4.03 -10.21
N LEU A 36 -19.91 -3.24 -9.14
CA LEU A 36 -19.00 -3.26 -8.00
C LEU A 36 -19.03 -4.61 -7.28
N ILE A 37 -20.18 -5.27 -7.15
CA ILE A 37 -20.29 -6.59 -6.53
C ILE A 37 -19.81 -7.70 -7.46
N GLY A 38 -20.05 -7.61 -8.76
CA GLY A 38 -19.60 -8.61 -9.74
C GLY A 38 -18.09 -8.53 -10.00
N GLY A 39 -17.54 -7.33 -9.89
CA GLY A 39 -16.12 -7.02 -10.02
C GLY A 39 -15.55 -7.26 -11.43
N THR A 40 -14.69 -6.35 -11.88
CA THR A 40 -14.14 -6.38 -13.25
C THR A 40 -12.68 -5.97 -13.27
N VAL A 41 -11.89 -6.52 -14.19
CA VAL A 41 -10.54 -6.03 -14.50
C VAL A 41 -10.39 -5.93 -16.01
N ASN A 42 -9.91 -4.78 -16.51
CA ASN A 42 -9.84 -4.46 -17.95
C ASN A 42 -11.17 -4.69 -18.68
N GLY A 43 -12.28 -4.30 -18.03
CA GLY A 43 -13.63 -4.47 -18.56
C GLY A 43 -14.14 -5.91 -18.58
N ARG A 44 -13.34 -6.91 -18.17
CA ARG A 44 -13.73 -8.32 -18.12
C ARG A 44 -14.26 -8.68 -16.73
N PRO A 45 -15.47 -9.25 -16.61
CA PRO A 45 -15.98 -9.77 -15.35
C PRO A 45 -15.07 -10.88 -14.79
N MET A 46 -14.93 -10.93 -13.47
CA MET A 46 -14.24 -12.03 -12.81
C MET A 46 -15.07 -13.32 -12.88
N LYS A 47 -14.42 -14.48 -13.03
CA LYS A 47 -15.09 -15.78 -13.16
C LYS A 47 -15.95 -16.10 -11.93
N LYS A 48 -15.47 -15.68 -10.76
CA LYS A 48 -16.20 -15.81 -9.49
C LYS A 48 -15.85 -14.61 -8.62
N THR A 49 -16.88 -13.99 -8.10
CA THR A 49 -16.78 -12.96 -7.07
C THR A 49 -17.67 -13.34 -5.91
N VAL A 50 -17.16 -13.15 -4.70
CA VAL A 50 -17.88 -13.42 -3.46
C VAL A 50 -17.93 -12.17 -2.60
N VAL A 51 -18.97 -12.08 -1.78
CA VAL A 51 -19.18 -10.98 -0.84
C VAL A 51 -18.87 -11.44 0.57
N VAL A 52 -18.07 -10.65 1.29
CA VAL A 52 -17.77 -10.83 2.71
C VAL A 52 -18.54 -9.76 3.50
N ALA A 53 -19.33 -10.18 4.49
CA ALA A 53 -20.16 -9.28 5.28
C ALA A 53 -20.37 -9.81 6.70
N LYS A 54 -19.99 -9.02 7.72
CA LYS A 54 -20.15 -9.42 9.13
C LYS A 54 -21.62 -9.60 9.54
N ASP A 55 -22.53 -8.90 8.87
CA ASP A 55 -23.98 -8.97 9.08
C ASP A 55 -24.64 -10.22 8.48
N ARG A 56 -23.85 -11.16 7.91
CA ARG A 56 -24.31 -12.39 7.25
C ARG A 56 -25.16 -12.17 6.00
N THR A 57 -25.13 -10.97 5.41
CA THR A 57 -25.80 -10.68 4.13
C THR A 57 -24.95 -11.02 2.90
N GLY A 58 -23.70 -11.46 3.11
CA GLY A 58 -22.78 -11.90 2.06
C GLY A 58 -22.67 -13.43 1.97
N ASN A 59 -21.74 -13.90 1.15
CA ASN A 59 -21.41 -15.33 1.04
C ASN A 59 -20.62 -15.85 2.25
N PHE A 60 -19.80 -14.98 2.87
CA PHE A 60 -18.95 -15.29 4.02
C PHE A 60 -18.99 -14.17 5.04
N THR A 61 -18.62 -14.47 6.29
CA THR A 61 -18.48 -13.47 7.35
C THR A 61 -17.04 -12.98 7.53
N THR A 62 -16.06 -13.75 7.06
CA THR A 62 -14.63 -13.44 7.16
C THR A 62 -13.95 -13.46 5.79
N ILE A 63 -12.83 -12.74 5.69
CA ILE A 63 -12.00 -12.70 4.47
C ILE A 63 -11.25 -14.04 4.32
N THR A 64 -10.84 -14.63 5.43
CA THR A 64 -10.14 -15.93 5.45
C THR A 64 -11.00 -17.06 4.89
N GLU A 65 -12.29 -17.13 5.25
CA GLU A 65 -13.23 -18.11 4.67
C GLU A 65 -13.41 -17.89 3.16
N ALA A 66 -13.54 -16.64 2.73
CA ALA A 66 -13.70 -16.31 1.31
C ALA A 66 -12.48 -16.73 0.49
N LEU A 67 -11.27 -16.58 1.02
CA LEU A 67 -10.04 -17.07 0.41
C LEU A 67 -10.00 -18.61 0.34
N GLY A 68 -10.46 -19.30 1.38
CA GLY A 68 -10.55 -20.77 1.41
C GLY A 68 -11.48 -21.35 0.34
N ALA A 69 -12.51 -20.61 -0.06
CA ALA A 69 -13.47 -21.03 -1.09
C ALA A 69 -13.07 -20.65 -2.53
N ALA A 70 -11.87 -20.12 -2.72
CA ALA A 70 -11.41 -19.61 -4.00
C ALA A 70 -11.01 -20.76 -4.96
N PRO A 71 -11.41 -20.72 -6.24
CA PRO A 71 -11.06 -21.76 -7.20
C PRO A 71 -9.56 -21.73 -7.51
N ALA A 72 -8.96 -22.87 -7.86
CA ALA A 72 -7.51 -22.99 -8.09
C ALA A 72 -6.96 -22.09 -9.22
N ARG A 73 -7.78 -21.74 -10.22
CA ARG A 73 -7.36 -20.96 -11.40
C ARG A 73 -8.29 -19.77 -11.66
N GLY A 74 -7.77 -18.81 -12.42
CA GLY A 74 -8.50 -17.61 -12.86
C GLY A 74 -8.53 -16.49 -11.82
N ARG A 75 -9.04 -15.33 -12.24
CA ARG A 75 -9.18 -14.18 -11.35
C ARG A 75 -10.37 -14.38 -10.39
N TYR A 76 -10.16 -14.10 -9.10
CA TYR A 76 -11.16 -14.26 -8.05
C TYR A 76 -11.39 -12.95 -7.32
N GLY A 77 -12.65 -12.54 -7.27
CA GLY A 77 -13.05 -11.30 -6.61
C GLY A 77 -13.53 -11.56 -5.18
N ILE A 78 -13.09 -10.72 -4.25
CA ILE A 78 -13.59 -10.67 -2.89
C ILE A 78 -14.00 -9.22 -2.62
N PHE A 79 -15.31 -8.98 -2.62
CA PHE A 79 -15.89 -7.72 -2.19
C PHE A 79 -16.16 -7.76 -0.69
N VAL A 80 -15.63 -6.82 0.07
CA VAL A 80 -15.78 -6.77 1.53
C VAL A 80 -16.63 -5.57 1.91
N LYS A 81 -17.81 -5.80 2.49
CA LYS A 81 -18.69 -4.71 2.94
C LYS A 81 -18.04 -3.90 4.07
N ALA A 82 -18.61 -2.75 4.38
CA ALA A 82 -18.17 -1.92 5.49
C ALA A 82 -18.20 -2.70 6.82
N GLY A 83 -17.18 -2.47 7.63
CA GLY A 83 -16.96 -3.16 8.89
C GLY A 83 -15.48 -3.22 9.25
N VAL A 84 -15.23 -3.53 10.52
CA VAL A 84 -13.88 -3.80 11.05
C VAL A 84 -13.68 -5.31 11.15
N TYR A 85 -12.75 -5.84 10.39
CA TYR A 85 -12.41 -7.25 10.26
C TYR A 85 -11.09 -7.49 11.00
N GLU A 86 -11.18 -8.00 12.23
CA GLU A 86 -10.03 -8.37 13.04
C GLU A 86 -9.58 -9.77 12.65
N GLU A 87 -8.69 -9.84 11.65
CA GLU A 87 -8.23 -11.09 11.03
C GLU A 87 -6.75 -10.98 10.65
N THR A 88 -6.02 -12.10 10.75
CA THR A 88 -4.73 -12.24 10.07
C THR A 88 -4.96 -12.89 8.71
N VAL A 89 -4.84 -12.11 7.64
CA VAL A 89 -5.20 -12.54 6.28
C VAL A 89 -3.96 -12.97 5.49
N ASN A 90 -3.95 -14.19 4.99
CA ASN A 90 -2.88 -14.73 4.14
C ASN A 90 -3.39 -15.00 2.72
N ILE A 91 -2.88 -14.26 1.73
CA ILE A 91 -3.27 -14.33 0.33
C ILE A 91 -2.15 -14.98 -0.47
N SER A 92 -2.12 -16.31 -0.50
CA SER A 92 -1.17 -17.10 -1.32
C SER A 92 -1.69 -17.34 -2.75
N ARG A 93 -3.00 -17.24 -2.96
CA ARG A 93 -3.64 -17.48 -4.24
C ARG A 93 -3.35 -16.35 -5.24
N HIS A 94 -2.92 -16.71 -6.45
CA HIS A 94 -2.71 -15.77 -7.55
C HIS A 94 -4.01 -15.11 -8.05
N ASN A 95 -3.90 -13.91 -8.60
CA ASN A 95 -4.98 -13.17 -9.25
C ASN A 95 -6.21 -12.95 -8.35
N VAL A 96 -5.98 -12.67 -7.06
CA VAL A 96 -7.04 -12.20 -6.15
C VAL A 96 -7.23 -10.69 -6.34
N VAL A 97 -8.49 -10.26 -6.43
CA VAL A 97 -8.89 -8.85 -6.36
C VAL A 97 -9.69 -8.68 -5.08
N LEU A 98 -9.21 -7.86 -4.15
CA LEU A 98 -9.84 -7.58 -2.86
C LEU A 98 -10.24 -6.11 -2.84
N TRP A 99 -11.52 -5.81 -2.64
CA TRP A 99 -11.96 -4.41 -2.55
C TRP A 99 -13.07 -4.19 -1.53
N GLY A 100 -13.13 -2.96 -1.02
CA GLY A 100 -14.06 -2.56 0.03
C GLY A 100 -15.09 -1.55 -0.42
N GLU A 101 -15.89 -1.08 0.54
CA GLU A 101 -16.83 0.03 0.36
C GLU A 101 -16.18 1.42 0.57
N GLY A 102 -14.86 1.47 0.81
CA GLY A 102 -14.10 2.71 0.96
C GLY A 102 -13.04 2.65 2.06
N ILE A 103 -11.99 3.46 1.89
CA ILE A 103 -11.02 3.77 2.95
C ILE A 103 -11.77 4.21 4.22
N GLY A 104 -11.41 3.62 5.37
CA GLY A 104 -12.02 3.90 6.67
C GLY A 104 -13.40 3.25 6.90
N LYS A 105 -14.04 2.72 5.85
CA LYS A 105 -15.32 1.98 5.96
C LYS A 105 -15.10 0.49 6.05
N THR A 106 -14.23 -0.05 5.20
CA THR A 106 -13.82 -1.45 5.21
C THR A 106 -12.39 -1.52 5.75
N VAL A 107 -12.24 -2.09 6.94
CA VAL A 107 -10.97 -2.08 7.69
C VAL A 107 -10.56 -3.50 8.04
N ILE A 108 -9.34 -3.90 7.67
CA ILE A 108 -8.70 -5.13 8.12
C ILE A 108 -7.69 -4.76 9.19
N THR A 109 -7.86 -5.24 10.41
CA THR A 109 -7.07 -4.81 11.57
C THR A 109 -6.39 -5.99 12.27
N GLY A 110 -5.18 -5.76 12.76
CA GLY A 110 -4.44 -6.64 13.65
C GLY A 110 -3.60 -5.84 14.66
N SER A 111 -2.89 -6.51 15.55
CA SER A 111 -2.05 -5.87 16.57
C SER A 111 -0.85 -6.72 16.99
N ARG A 112 -0.41 -7.64 16.11
CA ARG A 112 0.76 -8.50 16.36
C ARG A 112 2.04 -7.70 16.19
N SER A 113 3.02 -7.95 17.07
CA SER A 113 4.31 -7.24 17.06
C SER A 113 5.43 -8.10 17.64
N CYS A 114 6.69 -7.67 17.47
CA CYS A 114 7.83 -8.33 18.11
C CYS A 114 8.05 -7.93 19.59
N ALA A 115 7.32 -6.93 20.09
CA ALA A 115 7.42 -6.54 21.49
C ALA A 115 6.89 -7.66 22.40
N LYS A 116 7.59 -7.93 23.51
CA LYS A 116 7.12 -8.89 24.53
C LYS A 116 5.77 -8.44 25.07
N GLY A 117 4.80 -9.35 25.13
CA GLY A 117 3.45 -9.05 25.59
C GLY A 117 2.42 -10.03 25.01
N LYS A 118 1.13 -9.72 25.19
CA LYS A 118 0.02 -10.60 24.78
C LYS A 118 -0.02 -10.94 23.29
N ASN A 119 0.45 -10.02 22.44
CA ASN A 119 0.39 -10.14 20.98
C ASN A 119 1.77 -10.36 20.35
N ASN A 120 2.72 -10.89 21.11
CA ASN A 120 4.09 -11.07 20.64
C ASN A 120 4.19 -12.17 19.57
N THR A 121 4.94 -11.90 18.51
CA THR A 121 5.30 -12.87 17.46
C THR A 121 6.54 -12.39 16.73
N ASP A 122 7.21 -13.28 16.02
CA ASP A 122 8.41 -12.93 15.25
C ASP A 122 8.06 -12.41 13.85
N MET A 123 9.02 -11.74 13.23
CA MET A 123 8.95 -11.50 11.79
C MET A 123 9.04 -12.83 11.03
N PRO A 124 8.20 -13.09 10.01
CA PRO A 124 7.32 -12.14 9.34
C PRO A 124 5.84 -12.18 9.80
N TRP A 125 5.51 -12.85 10.90
CA TRP A 125 4.13 -13.14 11.32
C TRP A 125 3.39 -11.99 12.02
N THR A 126 4.05 -10.82 12.15
CA THR A 126 3.43 -9.59 12.66
C THR A 126 2.43 -8.97 11.66
N ALA A 127 2.55 -9.31 10.37
CA ALA A 127 1.73 -8.76 9.30
C ALA A 127 0.23 -9.04 9.50
N THR A 128 -0.59 -7.98 9.46
CA THR A 128 -2.05 -8.11 9.46
C THR A 128 -2.55 -8.74 8.17
N VAL A 129 -2.00 -8.31 7.02
CA VAL A 129 -2.22 -8.92 5.72
C VAL A 129 -0.89 -9.31 5.09
N THR A 130 -0.76 -10.57 4.69
CA THR A 130 0.37 -11.07 3.89
C THR A 130 -0.11 -11.46 2.50
N VAL A 131 0.54 -10.95 1.46
CA VAL A 131 0.23 -11.24 0.07
C VAL A 131 1.45 -11.85 -0.62
N ILE A 132 1.32 -13.09 -1.06
CA ILE A 132 2.36 -13.82 -1.82
C ILE A 132 1.86 -14.13 -3.23
N GLY A 133 0.54 -14.32 -3.39
CA GLY A 133 -0.08 -14.60 -4.68
C GLY A 133 0.09 -13.45 -5.67
N HIS A 134 0.84 -13.69 -6.76
CA HIS A 134 1.05 -12.76 -7.88
C HIS A 134 -0.25 -12.26 -8.55
N GLY A 135 -0.19 -11.06 -9.13
CA GLY A 135 -1.31 -10.41 -9.80
C GLY A 135 -2.40 -9.91 -8.85
N PHE A 136 -2.02 -9.67 -7.59
CA PHE A 136 -2.93 -9.19 -6.54
C PHE A 136 -3.37 -7.75 -6.82
N ILE A 137 -4.65 -7.47 -6.57
CA ILE A 137 -5.18 -6.11 -6.61
C ILE A 137 -5.93 -5.83 -5.31
N ALA A 138 -5.60 -4.74 -4.63
CA ALA A 138 -6.36 -4.19 -3.52
C ALA A 138 -6.97 -2.84 -3.91
N GLN A 139 -8.22 -2.59 -3.52
CA GLN A 139 -8.89 -1.31 -3.78
C GLN A 139 -9.85 -0.87 -2.66
N ASP A 140 -9.83 0.41 -2.30
CA ASP A 140 -10.84 1.01 -1.39
C ASP A 140 -10.96 0.31 -0.02
N ILE A 141 -9.83 -0.06 0.59
CA ILE A 141 -9.76 -0.68 1.92
C ILE A 141 -8.71 -0.01 2.82
N THR A 142 -8.91 -0.12 4.14
CA THR A 142 -7.87 0.15 5.13
C THR A 142 -7.26 -1.17 5.62
N ILE A 143 -5.94 -1.24 5.70
CA ILE A 143 -5.19 -2.32 6.35
C ILE A 143 -4.36 -1.68 7.47
N GLU A 144 -4.54 -2.13 8.71
CA GLU A 144 -3.89 -1.49 9.86
C GLU A 144 -3.31 -2.50 10.86
N ASN A 145 -2.19 -2.11 11.49
CA ASN A 145 -1.64 -2.77 12.66
C ASN A 145 -1.62 -1.80 13.86
N LYS A 146 -2.41 -2.11 14.89
CA LYS A 146 -2.63 -1.29 16.09
C LYS A 146 -1.68 -1.59 17.26
N ALA A 147 -0.56 -2.25 17.02
CA ALA A 147 0.41 -2.52 18.09
C ALA A 147 0.98 -1.23 18.74
N GLY A 148 0.96 -0.10 18.01
CA GLY A 148 1.34 1.21 18.54
C GLY A 148 2.87 1.46 18.58
N PRO A 149 3.31 2.60 19.12
CA PRO A 149 4.73 3.00 19.13
C PRO A 149 5.59 2.17 20.10
N THR A 150 4.97 1.47 21.04
CA THR A 150 5.62 0.56 22.00
C THR A 150 5.58 -0.91 21.55
N GLY A 151 4.70 -1.25 20.61
CA GLY A 151 4.53 -2.59 20.05
C GLY A 151 5.23 -2.72 18.70
N THR A 152 6.53 -2.49 18.66
CA THR A 152 7.31 -2.39 17.40
C THR A 152 8.43 -3.43 17.33
N PRO A 153 8.83 -3.93 16.15
CA PRO A 153 8.18 -3.75 14.84
C PRO A 153 6.81 -4.43 14.70
N ALA A 154 5.96 -3.91 13.81
CA ALA A 154 4.60 -4.42 13.58
C ALA A 154 4.06 -4.07 12.17
N VAL A 155 3.94 -5.09 11.31
CA VAL A 155 3.55 -4.89 9.91
C VAL A 155 2.04 -4.83 9.72
N ALA A 156 1.55 -3.86 8.95
CA ALA A 156 0.16 -3.81 8.49
C ALA A 156 -0.01 -4.64 7.21
N LEU A 157 0.77 -4.33 6.17
CA LEU A 157 0.78 -5.05 4.90
C LEU A 157 2.18 -5.56 4.57
N ARG A 158 2.30 -6.87 4.38
CA ARG A 158 3.45 -7.51 3.77
C ARG A 158 3.09 -7.94 2.34
N CYS A 159 3.74 -7.34 1.35
CA CYS A 159 3.51 -7.64 -0.06
C CYS A 159 4.76 -8.24 -0.69
N ASP A 160 4.65 -9.49 -1.13
CA ASP A 160 5.63 -10.25 -1.91
C ASP A 160 5.01 -10.72 -3.25
N SER A 161 4.01 -9.99 -3.72
CA SER A 161 3.27 -10.32 -4.93
C SER A 161 3.87 -9.62 -6.14
N ASN A 162 4.21 -10.40 -7.17
CA ASN A 162 4.62 -9.83 -8.46
C ASN A 162 3.41 -9.26 -9.20
N LYS A 163 3.59 -8.08 -9.80
CA LYS A 163 2.55 -7.33 -10.52
C LYS A 163 1.37 -7.00 -9.62
N ALA A 164 1.66 -6.52 -8.41
CA ALA A 164 0.66 -6.09 -7.44
C ALA A 164 0.21 -4.64 -7.69
N LEU A 165 -1.10 -4.38 -7.61
CA LEU A 165 -1.67 -3.03 -7.62
C LEU A 165 -2.45 -2.79 -6.33
N ILE A 166 -2.02 -1.81 -5.54
CA ILE A 166 -2.73 -1.33 -4.36
C ILE A 166 -3.22 0.08 -4.71
N HIS A 167 -4.54 0.27 -4.84
CA HIS A 167 -5.11 1.50 -5.36
C HIS A 167 -6.17 2.07 -4.42
N ARG A 168 -6.00 3.33 -3.96
CA ARG A 168 -6.90 3.96 -2.98
C ARG A 168 -7.10 3.09 -1.74
N CYS A 169 -5.99 2.65 -1.19
CA CYS A 169 -5.98 1.97 0.10
C CYS A 169 -5.29 2.84 1.15
N ARG A 170 -5.63 2.62 2.42
CA ARG A 170 -4.89 3.14 3.55
C ARG A 170 -4.13 2.01 4.23
N ILE A 171 -2.84 2.20 4.47
CA ILE A 171 -1.95 1.24 5.12
C ILE A 171 -1.36 1.94 6.34
N GLU A 172 -1.70 1.48 7.53
CA GLU A 172 -1.45 2.24 8.76
C GLU A 172 -0.79 1.40 9.85
N GLY A 173 0.25 1.96 10.45
CA GLY A 173 0.95 1.37 11.59
C GLY A 173 1.83 2.41 12.28
N HIS A 174 2.91 1.92 12.89
CA HIS A 174 4.00 2.74 13.42
C HIS A 174 5.31 2.29 12.74
N GLN A 175 6.14 1.52 13.42
CA GLN A 175 7.37 0.99 12.85
C GLN A 175 7.10 -0.22 11.95
N ASP A 176 7.73 -0.24 10.77
CA ASP A 176 7.64 -1.31 9.76
C ASP A 176 6.23 -1.50 9.17
N THR A 177 5.48 -0.42 8.97
CA THR A 177 4.06 -0.46 8.53
C THR A 177 3.83 -1.22 7.22
N LEU A 178 4.56 -0.87 6.17
CA LEU A 178 4.45 -1.48 4.84
C LEU A 178 5.77 -2.19 4.50
N TRP A 179 5.69 -3.52 4.44
CA TRP A 179 6.76 -4.35 3.90
C TRP A 179 6.53 -4.62 2.42
N ALA A 180 7.02 -3.71 1.57
CA ALA A 180 7.10 -3.91 0.12
C ALA A 180 8.27 -4.86 -0.19
N GLN A 181 8.06 -6.16 0.07
CA GLN A 181 9.12 -7.14 0.25
C GLN A 181 9.92 -7.40 -1.04
N ASN A 182 9.31 -7.89 -2.12
CA ASN A 182 9.99 -8.13 -3.40
C ASN A 182 9.04 -7.93 -4.59
N ASN A 183 9.56 -8.11 -5.81
CA ASN A 183 8.82 -8.11 -7.07
C ASN A 183 8.27 -6.74 -7.49
N LEU A 184 7.50 -6.69 -8.59
CA LEU A 184 6.91 -5.48 -9.15
C LEU A 184 5.63 -5.09 -8.40
N GLN A 185 5.59 -3.86 -7.88
CA GLN A 185 4.46 -3.37 -7.08
C GLN A 185 4.13 -1.91 -7.43
N VAL A 186 2.84 -1.58 -7.44
CA VAL A 186 2.36 -0.20 -7.60
C VAL A 186 1.38 0.14 -6.49
N TYR A 187 1.66 1.25 -5.81
CA TYR A 187 0.81 1.88 -4.82
C TYR A 187 0.32 3.20 -5.41
N LEU A 188 -0.98 3.31 -5.69
CA LEU A 188 -1.56 4.44 -6.39
C LEU A 188 -2.62 5.11 -5.53
N ARG A 189 -2.45 6.41 -5.26
CA ARG A 189 -3.36 7.20 -4.41
C ARG A 189 -3.63 6.57 -3.05
N CYS A 190 -2.58 6.02 -2.45
CA CYS A 190 -2.66 5.41 -1.13
C CYS A 190 -2.33 6.41 -0.03
N ASP A 191 -2.89 6.18 1.14
CA ASP A 191 -2.41 6.77 2.38
C ASP A 191 -1.52 5.75 3.07
N ILE A 192 -0.28 6.12 3.42
CA ILE A 192 0.66 5.23 4.10
C ILE A 192 1.18 5.96 5.32
N ALA A 193 0.88 5.45 6.51
CA ALA A 193 1.13 6.14 7.77
C ALA A 193 2.02 5.32 8.71
N GLY A 194 3.06 5.94 9.27
CA GLY A 194 3.94 5.27 10.22
C GLY A 194 5.06 6.16 10.75
N THR A 195 6.09 5.53 11.34
CA THR A 195 7.16 6.21 12.08
C THR A 195 8.56 5.86 11.57
N ILE A 196 9.11 4.74 12.06
CA ILE A 196 10.43 4.24 11.68
C ILE A 196 10.27 3.19 10.58
N ASP A 197 11.01 3.35 9.49
CA ASP A 197 11.08 2.41 8.37
C ASP A 197 9.70 2.00 7.83
N PHE A 198 8.75 2.92 7.83
CA PHE A 198 7.35 2.55 7.63
C PHE A 198 7.03 2.16 6.18
N VAL A 199 7.93 2.42 5.23
CA VAL A 199 7.99 1.76 3.92
C VAL A 199 9.35 1.09 3.76
N TYR A 200 9.41 -0.23 3.84
CA TYR A 200 10.66 -0.98 3.78
C TYR A 200 10.56 -2.24 2.94
N GLY A 201 11.72 -2.81 2.56
CA GLY A 201 11.81 -4.02 1.74
C GLY A 201 12.68 -3.86 0.50
N ASN A 202 12.59 -4.81 -0.42
CA ASN A 202 13.43 -4.90 -1.63
C ASN A 202 12.59 -5.01 -2.92
N ALA A 203 11.33 -4.56 -2.93
CA ALA A 203 10.52 -4.54 -4.14
C ALA A 203 11.05 -3.52 -5.18
N LYS A 204 10.69 -3.74 -6.44
CA LYS A 204 10.74 -2.74 -7.51
C LYS A 204 9.38 -2.04 -7.52
N ALA A 205 9.23 -1.02 -6.67
CA ALA A 205 7.95 -0.45 -6.31
C ALA A 205 7.80 1.02 -6.71
N ILE A 206 6.66 1.36 -7.32
CA ILE A 206 6.24 2.74 -7.57
C ILE A 206 5.14 3.13 -6.57
N PHE A 207 5.30 4.30 -5.95
CA PHE A 207 4.30 4.98 -5.16
C PHE A 207 3.93 6.27 -5.90
N GLN A 208 2.68 6.37 -6.34
CA GLN A 208 2.22 7.51 -7.13
C GLN A 208 1.02 8.19 -6.51
N HIS A 209 1.09 9.51 -6.41
CA HIS A 209 0.01 10.35 -5.87
C HIS A 209 -0.42 9.91 -4.47
N CYS A 210 0.50 9.31 -3.70
CA CYS A 210 0.25 8.83 -2.35
C CYS A 210 0.47 9.94 -1.33
N ARG A 211 -0.17 9.80 -0.16
CA ARG A 211 0.15 10.59 1.03
C ARG A 211 0.99 9.74 1.98
N LEU A 212 2.19 10.20 2.29
CA LEU A 212 3.05 9.60 3.31
C LEU A 212 2.86 10.41 4.59
N LEU A 213 2.19 9.80 5.56
CA LEU A 213 1.68 10.45 6.77
C LEU A 213 2.56 10.08 7.96
N VAL A 214 3.45 10.98 8.35
CA VAL A 214 4.45 10.74 9.40
C VAL A 214 3.81 10.91 10.78
N ARG A 215 4.00 9.93 11.67
CA ARG A 215 3.51 9.94 13.06
C ARG A 215 4.64 10.21 14.04
N ASN A 216 4.30 10.52 15.29
CA ASN A 216 5.29 10.61 16.35
C ASN A 216 5.80 9.19 16.72
N PRO A 217 7.12 8.93 16.69
CA PRO A 217 7.69 7.62 17.00
C PRO A 217 7.70 7.27 18.50
N GLY A 218 7.37 8.22 19.38
CA GLY A 218 7.59 8.17 20.82
C GLY A 218 8.97 8.72 21.22
N ASN A 219 9.20 8.83 22.54
CA ASN A 219 10.36 9.54 23.09
C ASN A 219 11.72 8.93 22.66
N GLY A 220 12.63 9.80 22.20
CA GLY A 220 14.03 9.46 21.89
C GLY A 220 14.28 8.80 20.54
N LYS A 221 13.23 8.59 19.73
CA LYS A 221 13.34 8.00 18.38
C LYS A 221 13.25 9.08 17.30
N HIS A 222 13.85 8.82 16.14
CA HIS A 222 13.64 9.57 14.91
C HIS A 222 12.74 8.77 13.96
N ASN A 223 12.15 9.45 12.98
CA ASN A 223 11.43 8.82 11.89
C ASN A 223 12.34 8.61 10.68
N ALA A 224 12.10 7.54 9.94
CA ALA A 224 12.65 7.32 8.62
C ALA A 224 11.52 6.80 7.73
N ILE A 225 11.20 7.52 6.66
CA ILE A 225 10.08 7.14 5.79
C ILE A 225 10.39 5.82 5.08
N THR A 226 11.63 5.67 4.61
CA THR A 226 12.05 4.51 3.82
C THR A 226 13.23 3.76 4.42
N ALA A 227 13.19 2.43 4.31
CA ALA A 227 14.33 1.55 4.54
C ALA A 227 14.43 0.52 3.42
N GLN A 228 14.99 0.92 2.29
CA GLN A 228 15.07 0.07 1.11
C GLN A 228 16.29 -0.87 1.21
N GLY A 229 16.07 -2.13 0.86
CA GLY A 229 16.96 -3.27 1.14
C GLY A 229 17.68 -3.87 -0.06
N ARG A 230 17.96 -3.10 -1.11
CA ARG A 230 18.80 -3.57 -2.23
C ARG A 230 20.23 -3.74 -1.79
N ASP A 231 20.82 -4.91 -2.02
CA ASP A 231 22.18 -5.22 -1.57
C ASP A 231 23.14 -5.60 -2.70
N ASP A 232 22.63 -6.03 -3.87
CA ASP A 232 23.46 -6.35 -5.03
C ASP A 232 23.03 -5.50 -6.26
N PRO A 233 23.84 -4.51 -6.67
CA PRO A 233 23.50 -3.63 -7.78
C PRO A 233 23.63 -4.31 -9.15
N THR A 234 24.22 -5.51 -9.24
CA THR A 234 24.48 -6.22 -10.49
C THR A 234 23.33 -7.14 -10.89
N SER A 235 22.64 -7.71 -9.90
CA SER A 235 21.53 -8.65 -10.12
C SER A 235 20.18 -8.09 -9.69
N GLU A 236 20.13 -7.06 -8.82
CA GLU A 236 18.89 -6.47 -8.33
C GLU A 236 18.57 -5.13 -8.99
N GLU A 237 17.45 -5.09 -9.70
CA GLU A 237 16.87 -3.85 -10.22
C GLU A 237 15.83 -3.23 -9.28
N SER A 238 15.76 -3.66 -8.02
CA SER A 238 14.81 -3.16 -7.04
C SER A 238 15.03 -1.69 -6.68
N GLY A 239 14.04 -1.07 -6.05
CA GLY A 239 14.08 0.35 -5.72
C GLY A 239 12.69 0.85 -5.38
N PHE A 240 12.63 1.87 -4.53
CA PHE A 240 11.38 2.58 -4.25
C PHE A 240 11.37 3.92 -4.97
N VAL A 241 10.34 4.16 -5.77
CA VAL A 241 10.16 5.44 -6.44
C VAL A 241 8.87 6.07 -5.95
N PHE A 242 8.96 7.28 -5.42
CA PHE A 242 7.83 8.11 -5.00
C PHE A 242 7.67 9.23 -6.02
N GLN A 243 6.53 9.26 -6.70
CA GLN A 243 6.24 10.24 -7.75
C GLN A 243 4.94 10.99 -7.46
N GLY A 244 5.01 12.32 -7.36
CA GLY A 244 3.82 13.14 -7.10
C GLY A 244 3.21 12.90 -5.71
N CYS A 245 3.98 12.38 -4.76
CA CYS A 245 3.51 12.09 -3.41
C CYS A 245 3.52 13.34 -2.53
N ASN A 246 2.70 13.34 -1.48
CA ASN A 246 2.68 14.38 -0.46
C ASN A 246 3.22 13.81 0.87
N ILE A 247 4.19 14.50 1.47
CA ILE A 247 4.84 14.09 2.71
C ILE A 247 4.53 15.12 3.81
N THR A 248 3.70 14.71 4.76
CA THR A 248 3.20 15.57 5.85
C THR A 248 3.21 14.82 7.18
N ALA A 249 3.12 15.58 8.27
CA ALA A 249 2.68 14.99 9.53
C ALA A 249 1.26 14.45 9.35
N MET A 250 0.96 13.34 10.01
CA MET A 250 -0.41 12.86 10.12
C MET A 250 -1.22 13.84 10.97
N GLU A 251 -2.47 14.06 10.59
CA GLU A 251 -3.37 14.96 11.33
C GLU A 251 -3.44 14.57 12.81
N GLY A 252 -3.25 15.55 13.70
CA GLY A 252 -3.26 15.36 15.15
C GLY A 252 -1.91 14.92 15.76
N GLU A 253 -0.90 14.61 14.95
CA GLU A 253 0.45 14.26 15.45
C GLU A 253 1.32 15.51 15.61
N SER A 254 2.01 15.63 16.75
CA SER A 254 3.08 16.61 16.94
C SER A 254 4.43 15.95 16.71
N LEU A 255 5.20 16.49 15.77
CA LEU A 255 6.58 16.06 15.48
C LEU A 255 7.62 17.04 16.05
N ALA A 256 7.22 17.90 17.00
CA ALA A 256 8.13 18.85 17.63
C ALA A 256 9.30 18.11 18.30
N GLY A 257 10.53 18.46 17.93
CA GLY A 257 11.75 17.81 18.43
C GLY A 257 12.01 16.40 17.90
N VAL A 258 11.24 15.94 16.91
CA VAL A 258 11.44 14.63 16.24
C VAL A 258 12.10 14.84 14.89
N ASP A 259 13.31 14.33 14.73
CA ASP A 259 13.94 14.26 13.41
C ASP A 259 13.16 13.31 12.49
N THR A 260 12.84 13.75 11.28
CA THR A 260 12.23 12.91 10.23
C THR A 260 13.08 12.94 8.96
N TYR A 261 13.49 11.76 8.51
CA TYR A 261 14.30 11.59 7.31
C TYR A 261 13.50 10.91 6.19
N LEU A 262 13.84 11.20 4.94
CA LEU A 262 13.35 10.52 3.74
C LEU A 262 13.65 9.01 3.78
N GLY A 263 14.77 8.63 4.39
CA GLY A 263 15.09 7.23 4.62
C GLY A 263 16.49 6.96 5.16
N ARG A 264 16.77 5.66 5.29
CA ARG A 264 18.06 5.11 5.70
C ARG A 264 18.37 3.77 5.01
N PRO A 265 19.64 3.42 4.79
CA PRO A 265 19.99 2.26 3.99
C PRO A 265 19.94 0.97 4.79
N TRP A 266 18.87 0.18 4.63
CA TRP A 266 18.82 -1.15 5.24
C TRP A 266 19.92 -2.07 4.70
N LYS A 267 20.31 -1.87 3.44
CA LYS A 267 21.35 -2.63 2.72
C LYS A 267 22.26 -1.71 1.92
N ASN A 268 23.42 -2.23 1.50
CA ASN A 268 24.54 -1.42 1.02
C ASN A 268 24.24 -0.65 -0.26
N HIS A 269 23.35 -1.17 -1.10
CA HIS A 269 23.00 -0.58 -2.39
C HIS A 269 21.58 -0.01 -2.40
N SER A 270 21.06 0.37 -1.23
CA SER A 270 19.71 0.94 -1.06
C SER A 270 19.38 1.98 -2.12
N ARG A 271 18.22 1.86 -2.76
CA ARG A 271 17.79 2.77 -3.84
C ARG A 271 16.41 3.35 -3.61
N VAL A 272 16.35 4.67 -3.48
CA VAL A 272 15.12 5.42 -3.24
C VAL A 272 15.13 6.71 -4.06
N VAL A 273 14.02 6.97 -4.75
CA VAL A 273 13.83 8.17 -5.59
C VAL A 273 12.59 8.92 -5.14
N PHE A 274 12.73 10.21 -4.83
CA PHE A 274 11.60 11.12 -4.62
C PHE A 274 11.55 12.14 -5.77
N MET A 275 10.50 12.10 -6.58
CA MET A 275 10.36 12.96 -7.75
C MET A 275 8.99 13.64 -7.87
N GLY A 276 8.99 14.96 -8.03
CA GLY A 276 7.75 15.75 -8.09
C GLY A 276 6.92 15.68 -6.80
N CYS A 277 7.53 15.33 -5.67
CA CYS A 277 6.84 15.22 -4.39
C CYS A 277 6.75 16.58 -3.70
N TYR A 278 5.69 16.78 -2.92
CA TYR A 278 5.61 17.89 -1.97
C TYR A 278 6.08 17.43 -0.59
N MET A 279 6.94 18.21 0.04
CA MET A 279 7.53 17.94 1.35
C MET A 279 7.32 19.13 2.29
N THR A 280 6.58 18.91 3.37
CA THR A 280 6.48 19.88 4.47
C THR A 280 7.83 20.04 5.18
N ASP A 281 7.92 21.03 6.06
CA ASP A 281 9.12 21.35 6.86
C ASP A 281 9.48 20.29 7.91
N ILE A 282 8.72 19.20 8.03
CA ILE A 282 9.04 18.08 8.92
C ILE A 282 10.31 17.34 8.50
N ILE A 283 10.70 17.42 7.22
CA ILE A 283 11.89 16.74 6.72
C ILE A 283 13.14 17.48 7.22
N ASN A 284 13.96 16.76 7.99
CA ASN A 284 15.24 17.25 8.46
C ASN A 284 16.11 17.69 7.25
N PRO A 285 16.81 18.84 7.31
CA PRO A 285 17.63 19.34 6.20
C PRO A 285 18.65 18.34 5.65
N ASP A 286 19.21 17.46 6.49
CA ASP A 286 20.09 16.36 6.09
C ASP A 286 19.42 15.42 5.07
N GLY A 287 18.09 15.29 5.15
CA GLY A 287 17.21 14.50 4.29
C GLY A 287 17.32 13.00 4.49
N TRP A 288 18.53 12.48 4.67
CA TRP A 288 18.85 11.06 4.79
C TRP A 288 19.71 10.81 6.02
N VAL A 289 19.61 9.63 6.63
CA VAL A 289 20.35 9.29 7.85
C VAL A 289 21.02 7.93 7.74
N HIS A 290 22.16 7.76 8.41
CA HIS A 290 22.83 6.46 8.48
C HIS A 290 21.89 5.40 9.08
N TRP A 291 22.03 4.15 8.63
CA TRP A 291 21.28 3.01 9.18
C TRP A 291 21.40 2.94 10.72
N ASN A 292 22.64 3.00 11.19
CA ASN A 292 22.99 3.19 12.59
C ASN A 292 23.85 4.46 12.71
N ARG A 293 23.36 5.46 13.47
CA ARG A 293 24.06 6.73 13.71
C ARG A 293 25.30 6.57 14.59
N GLU A 294 25.29 5.58 15.47
CA GLU A 294 26.38 5.29 16.41
C GLU A 294 27.50 4.46 15.78
N ALA A 295 27.16 3.67 14.75
CA ALA A 295 28.11 2.87 13.97
C ALA A 295 27.85 3.02 12.45
N PRO A 296 28.21 4.18 11.86
CA PRO A 296 28.01 4.42 10.44
C PRO A 296 28.76 3.41 9.56
N VAL A 297 28.08 2.85 8.55
CA VAL A 297 28.69 2.02 7.52
C VAL A 297 29.10 2.92 6.35
N GLU A 298 30.36 3.39 6.34
CA GLU A 298 30.82 4.41 5.39
C GLU A 298 30.67 3.98 3.92
N GLN A 299 30.72 2.68 3.62
CA GLN A 299 30.48 2.19 2.26
C GLN A 299 29.12 2.65 1.70
N THR A 300 28.08 2.64 2.54
CA THR A 300 26.71 3.03 2.14
C THR A 300 26.66 4.46 1.59
N THR A 301 27.48 5.38 2.10
CA THR A 301 27.52 6.78 1.64
C THR A 301 27.91 6.91 0.16
N ARG A 302 28.56 5.88 -0.40
CA ARG A 302 29.04 5.85 -1.78
C ARG A 302 28.17 5.01 -2.70
N THR A 303 27.50 4.00 -2.17
CA THR A 303 26.84 2.93 -2.94
C THR A 303 25.32 3.05 -3.00
N VAL A 304 24.69 3.81 -2.10
CA VAL A 304 23.25 4.09 -2.19
C VAL A 304 22.93 4.92 -3.43
N GLU A 305 21.69 4.82 -3.90
CA GLU A 305 21.11 5.69 -4.92
C GLU A 305 19.91 6.43 -4.31
N TYR A 306 20.19 7.56 -3.67
CA TYR A 306 19.20 8.41 -3.01
C TYR A 306 19.00 9.68 -3.81
N LEU A 307 17.93 9.69 -4.60
CA LEU A 307 17.78 10.63 -5.71
C LEU A 307 16.56 11.54 -5.48
N GLU A 308 16.74 12.84 -5.70
CA GLU A 308 15.68 13.85 -5.62
C GLU A 308 15.53 14.59 -6.96
N TYR A 309 14.29 14.80 -7.43
CA TYR A 309 14.01 15.54 -8.67
C TYR A 309 12.74 16.37 -8.57
N GLY A 310 12.81 17.68 -8.80
CA GLY A 310 11.63 18.53 -8.91
C GLY A 310 10.69 18.53 -7.70
N ASN A 311 11.19 18.21 -6.50
CA ASN A 311 10.41 18.23 -5.27
C ASN A 311 10.12 19.69 -4.85
N THR A 312 9.00 19.91 -4.17
CA THR A 312 8.53 21.23 -3.73
C THR A 312 8.18 21.25 -2.24
N GLY A 313 7.97 22.43 -1.67
CA GLY A 313 7.71 22.61 -0.25
C GLY A 313 8.97 22.86 0.58
N ALA A 314 8.78 23.20 1.86
CA ALA A 314 9.87 23.65 2.73
C ALA A 314 10.93 22.56 2.99
N GLY A 315 10.51 21.29 3.08
CA GLY A 315 11.41 20.14 3.30
C GLY A 315 12.15 19.66 2.05
N ALA A 316 11.80 20.19 0.86
CA ALA A 316 12.41 19.79 -0.40
C ALA A 316 13.74 20.51 -0.71
N LYS A 317 14.18 21.43 0.16
CA LYS A 317 15.45 22.14 -0.03
C LYS A 317 16.63 21.17 0.11
N THR A 318 17.48 21.11 -0.91
CA THR A 318 18.56 20.10 -0.99
C THR A 318 19.96 20.62 -0.63
N ARG A 319 20.12 21.93 -0.42
CA ARG A 319 21.43 22.57 -0.15
C ARG A 319 22.16 21.93 1.04
N ASP A 320 21.41 21.59 2.07
CA ASP A 320 21.95 21.15 3.36
C ASP A 320 21.89 19.62 3.54
N ARG A 321 21.51 18.88 2.48
CA ARG A 321 21.53 17.40 2.48
C ARG A 321 22.92 16.87 2.81
N VAL A 322 22.94 15.68 3.42
CA VAL A 322 24.18 14.92 3.68
C VAL A 322 25.06 14.84 2.42
N LYS A 323 26.38 14.93 2.58
CA LYS A 323 27.35 14.99 1.46
C LYS A 323 27.80 13.61 0.98
N TRP A 324 26.90 12.64 1.04
CA TRP A 324 27.14 11.29 0.54
C TRP A 324 27.18 11.29 -0.98
N LYS A 325 28.14 10.60 -1.58
CA LYS A 325 28.26 10.48 -3.04
C LYS A 325 27.01 9.84 -3.67
N GLY A 326 26.34 8.96 -2.94
CA GLY A 326 25.09 8.32 -3.35
C GLY A 326 23.83 9.20 -3.27
N VAL A 327 23.91 10.37 -2.63
CA VAL A 327 22.80 11.33 -2.51
C VAL A 327 22.93 12.40 -3.57
N ARG A 328 21.95 12.50 -4.48
CA ARG A 328 22.04 13.38 -5.66
C ARG A 328 20.71 14.03 -6.01
N VAL A 329 20.76 15.31 -6.37
CA VAL A 329 19.71 15.92 -7.20
C VAL A 329 19.99 15.54 -8.64
N ILE A 330 19.03 14.88 -9.28
CA ILE A 330 19.21 14.33 -10.63
C ILE A 330 18.56 15.20 -11.70
N THR A 331 18.93 14.97 -12.95
CA THR A 331 18.33 15.63 -14.12
C THR A 331 17.01 14.98 -14.54
N ALA A 332 16.24 15.66 -15.40
CA ALA A 332 15.01 15.10 -15.99
C ALA A 332 15.27 13.79 -16.76
N ALA A 333 16.38 13.73 -17.52
CA ALA A 333 16.76 12.55 -18.28
C ALA A 333 17.06 11.34 -17.36
N GLU A 334 17.77 11.58 -16.26
CA GLU A 334 18.04 10.53 -15.26
C GLU A 334 16.76 10.09 -14.55
N ALA A 335 15.89 11.03 -14.19
CA ALA A 335 14.63 10.78 -13.50
C ALA A 335 13.63 10.01 -14.39
N ASN A 336 13.65 10.21 -15.71
CA ASN A 336 12.73 9.54 -16.65
C ASN A 336 12.86 8.01 -16.59
N ARG A 337 14.06 7.50 -16.25
CA ARG A 337 14.32 6.06 -16.08
C ARG A 337 13.56 5.43 -14.91
N PHE A 338 13.10 6.25 -13.95
CA PHE A 338 12.37 5.81 -12.77
C PHE A 338 10.85 5.94 -12.90
N THR A 339 10.36 6.35 -14.07
CA THR A 339 8.91 6.45 -14.34
C THR A 339 8.25 5.08 -14.46
N VAL A 340 6.92 5.02 -14.39
CA VAL A 340 6.18 3.74 -14.40
C VAL A 340 6.52 2.90 -15.63
N ASP A 341 6.52 3.49 -16.82
CA ASP A 341 6.73 2.73 -18.05
C ASP A 341 8.19 2.30 -18.24
N HIS A 342 9.16 3.09 -17.76
CA HIS A 342 10.58 2.76 -17.88
C HIS A 342 11.09 1.83 -16.76
N PHE A 343 10.66 2.08 -15.51
CA PHE A 343 11.19 1.36 -14.36
C PHE A 343 10.54 -0.01 -14.21
N ILE A 344 9.22 -0.11 -14.38
CA ILE A 344 8.48 -1.35 -14.14
C ILE A 344 7.70 -1.87 -15.34
N ASN A 345 7.87 -1.26 -16.53
CA ASN A 345 7.12 -1.59 -17.74
C ASN A 345 5.60 -1.60 -17.48
N GLY A 346 5.12 -0.58 -16.76
CA GLY A 346 3.75 -0.55 -16.24
C GLY A 346 2.67 -0.65 -17.32
N ASP A 347 2.91 -0.03 -18.47
CA ASP A 347 2.10 -0.14 -19.69
C ASP A 347 1.81 -1.59 -20.13
N GLN A 348 2.70 -2.53 -19.82
CA GLN A 348 2.56 -3.93 -20.22
C GLN A 348 1.67 -4.77 -19.28
N TRP A 349 1.45 -4.33 -18.04
CA TRP A 349 0.80 -5.19 -17.03
C TRP A 349 -0.18 -4.51 -16.10
N LEU A 350 -0.10 -3.20 -15.91
CA LEU A 350 -1.09 -2.50 -15.10
C LEU A 350 -2.46 -2.57 -15.79
N PRO A 351 -3.53 -2.87 -15.04
CA PRO A 351 -4.87 -2.84 -15.61
C PRO A 351 -5.30 -1.39 -15.88
N ASN A 352 -5.92 -1.14 -17.03
CA ASN A 352 -6.52 0.14 -17.38
C ASN A 352 -7.81 0.42 -16.58
N LEU A 353 -8.54 -0.64 -16.22
CA LEU A 353 -9.80 -0.57 -15.51
C LEU A 353 -9.84 -1.59 -14.36
N VAL A 354 -10.27 -1.17 -13.18
CA VAL A 354 -10.64 -2.07 -12.07
C VAL A 354 -12.00 -1.63 -11.54
N ASN A 355 -12.93 -2.58 -11.44
CA ASN A 355 -14.30 -2.38 -10.96
C ASN A 355 -15.01 -1.19 -11.61
N GLY A 356 -14.89 -1.09 -12.95
CA GLY A 356 -15.49 -0.01 -13.75
C GLY A 356 -14.81 1.35 -13.62
N GLN A 357 -13.69 1.45 -12.93
CA GLN A 357 -12.95 2.70 -12.74
C GLN A 357 -11.59 2.68 -13.41
N GLN A 358 -11.24 3.81 -14.02
CA GLN A 358 -9.97 3.97 -14.71
C GLN A 358 -8.81 4.06 -13.72
N ILE A 359 -7.72 3.36 -14.04
CA ILE A 359 -6.47 3.43 -13.28
C ILE A 359 -5.59 4.50 -13.93
N ASN A 360 -5.80 5.76 -13.53
CA ASN A 360 -5.05 6.90 -14.06
C ASN A 360 -3.70 7.07 -13.35
N TYR A 361 -2.64 6.44 -13.85
CA TYR A 361 -1.29 6.68 -13.35
C TYR A 361 -0.51 7.60 -14.30
N THR A 362 0.56 8.20 -13.81
CA THR A 362 1.48 8.98 -14.63
C THR A 362 2.48 8.02 -15.28
N HIS A 363 2.44 7.89 -16.60
CA HIS A 363 3.28 6.98 -17.38
C HIS A 363 4.78 7.34 -17.33
N GLY A 364 5.08 8.62 -17.55
CA GLY A 364 6.43 9.19 -17.70
C GLY A 364 6.71 10.39 -16.78
N LEU A 365 7.71 11.19 -17.14
CA LEU A 365 7.87 12.56 -16.66
C LEU A 365 7.23 13.48 -17.69
N ASN A 366 6.24 14.27 -17.27
CA ASN A 366 5.64 15.31 -18.12
C ASN A 366 6.34 16.63 -17.92
#